data_AF-A0A7C7D137-F1
#
_entry.id   AF-A0A7C7D137-F1
#
_cell.length_a   1.000
_cell.length_b   1.000
_cell.length_c   1.000
_cell.angle_alpha   90.00
_cell.angle_beta   90.00
_cell.angle_gamma   90.00
#
_symmetry.space_group_name_H-M   'P 1'
#
loop_
_entity.id
_entity.type
_entity.pdbx_description
1 polymer ?
#
loop_
_entity_poly.entity_id
_entity_poly.type
_entity_poly.pdbx_seq_one_letter_code
_entity_poly.pdbx_strand_id
1 'polypeptide(L)'
;MTETDSTYQINIPAFCPDSVRVLLVYPNSKDVALANLGFQRVHTLLNQISGVECDHYSLPVGWSSDVPELDPSSMLSHEWKWSLDRFDIIAFSISFEPDYLNAALILKYFGIPL
;
A
#
# COMPACT_ATOMS: atom_id res chain seq x y z
N MET A 1 -17.46 20.81 -35.46
CA MET A 1 -16.82 21.44 -34.28
C MET A 1 -17.09 20.51 -33.11
N THR A 2 -16.32 19.42 -33.00
CA THR A 2 -15.10 19.27 -32.16
C THR A 2 -15.47 19.26 -30.68
N GLU A 3 -15.56 18.06 -30.08
CA GLU A 3 -14.53 17.46 -29.19
C GLU A 3 -14.47 18.21 -27.85
N THR A 4 -14.71 17.59 -26.70
CA THR A 4 -13.79 16.59 -26.13
C THR A 4 -14.51 15.88 -24.98
N ASP A 5 -14.77 14.58 -25.14
CA ASP A 5 -15.08 13.69 -24.02
C ASP A 5 -13.73 13.15 -23.53
N SER A 6 -13.26 13.70 -22.40
CA SER A 6 -11.94 13.40 -21.87
C SER A 6 -11.96 12.03 -21.20
N THR A 7 -11.61 11.00 -21.97
CA THR A 7 -11.40 9.65 -21.48
C THR A 7 -10.23 9.65 -20.51
N TYR A 8 -10.52 9.54 -19.21
CA TYR A 8 -9.53 9.19 -18.19
C TYR A 8 -9.02 7.78 -18.49
N GLN A 9 -7.91 7.70 -19.21
CA GLN A 9 -7.15 6.46 -19.36
C GLN A 9 -6.50 6.16 -18.01
N ILE A 10 -7.12 5.27 -17.24
CA ILE A 10 -6.45 4.59 -16.13
C ILE A 10 -5.33 3.77 -16.79
N ASN A 11 -4.10 4.25 -16.65
CA ASN A 11 -2.91 3.57 -17.12
C ASN A 11 -2.70 2.33 -16.24
N ILE A 12 -3.33 1.22 -16.61
CA ILE A 12 -3.13 -0.07 -15.94
C ILE A 12 -1.68 -0.48 -16.25
N PRO A 13 -0.78 -0.59 -15.26
CA PRO A 13 0.60 -0.97 -15.51
C PRO A 13 0.64 -2.32 -16.25
N ALA A 14 1.54 -2.44 -17.21
CA ALA A 14 1.74 -3.66 -17.98
C ALA A 14 2.14 -4.80 -17.03
N PHE A 15 1.30 -5.83 -16.97
CA PHE A 15 1.46 -6.97 -16.07
C PHE A 15 2.52 -7.95 -16.59
N CYS A 16 3.49 -8.32 -15.75
CA CYS A 16 4.37 -9.45 -16.01
C CYS A 16 3.83 -10.69 -15.25
N PRO A 17 3.41 -11.77 -15.93
CA PRO A 17 2.83 -12.94 -15.27
C PRO A 17 3.75 -13.69 -14.29
N ASP A 18 5.07 -13.45 -14.38
CA ASP A 18 6.08 -14.06 -13.51
C ASP A 18 6.61 -13.10 -12.44
N SER A 19 6.02 -11.91 -12.25
CA SER A 19 6.48 -10.97 -11.22
C SER A 19 5.97 -11.33 -9.83
N VAL A 20 6.83 -11.17 -8.82
CA VAL A 20 6.47 -11.23 -7.41
C VAL A 20 5.98 -9.84 -7.00
N ARG A 21 4.74 -9.77 -6.52
CA ARG A 21 4.11 -8.52 -6.10
C ARG A 21 4.26 -8.30 -4.61
N VAL A 22 4.85 -7.18 -4.25
CA VAL A 22 5.08 -6.78 -2.87
C VAL A 22 4.19 -5.60 -2.52
N LEU A 23 3.47 -5.70 -1.42
CA LEU A 23 2.85 -4.55 -0.77
C LEU A 23 3.74 -4.11 0.38
N LEU A 24 4.40 -2.96 0.23
CA LEU A 24 5.20 -2.36 1.29
C LEU A 24 4.31 -1.50 2.21
N VAL A 25 4.10 -1.96 3.44
CA VAL A 25 3.22 -1.34 4.42
C VAL A 25 4.02 -0.45 5.36
N TYR A 26 3.63 0.82 5.47
CA TYR A 26 4.01 1.67 6.58
C TYR A 26 2.83 1.72 7.57
N PRO A 27 2.95 1.14 8.78
CA PRO A 27 1.82 0.97 9.70
C PRO A 27 1.53 2.27 10.48
N ASN A 28 1.35 3.36 9.75
CA ASN A 28 1.01 4.67 10.28
C ASN A 28 0.29 5.47 9.18
N SER A 29 -0.02 6.73 9.44
CA SER A 29 -0.70 7.56 8.46
C SER A 29 0.16 7.84 7.21
N LYS A 30 -0.51 8.14 6.10
CA LYS A 30 0.13 8.44 4.81
C LYS A 30 1.19 9.55 4.88
N ASP A 31 0.93 10.61 5.63
CA ASP A 31 1.85 11.72 5.83
C ASP A 31 3.13 11.30 6.57
N VAL A 32 3.02 10.42 7.59
CA VAL A 32 4.20 9.88 8.29
C VAL A 32 5.00 8.96 7.37
N ALA A 33 4.32 8.11 6.59
CA ALA A 33 4.97 7.23 5.61
C ALA A 33 5.76 8.04 4.57
N LEU A 34 5.17 9.11 4.02
CA LEU A 34 5.82 10.00 3.06
C LEU A 34 6.93 10.86 3.68
N ALA A 35 6.91 11.08 5.00
CA ALA A 35 8.01 11.74 5.70
C ALA A 35 9.22 10.80 5.96
N ASN A 36 9.07 9.49 5.77
CA ASN A 36 10.11 8.50 6.02
C ASN A 36 10.93 8.20 4.75
N LEU A 37 12.15 8.73 4.67
CA LEU A 37 13.04 8.49 3.53
C LEU A 37 13.49 7.02 3.41
N GLY A 38 13.62 6.31 4.53
CA GLY A 38 13.97 4.89 4.54
C GLY A 38 12.90 4.05 3.85
N PHE A 39 11.64 4.31 4.16
CA PHE A 39 10.49 3.68 3.51
C PHE A 39 10.46 3.94 2.00
N GLN A 40 10.59 5.21 1.59
CA GLN A 40 10.66 5.59 0.17
C GLN A 40 11.83 4.91 -0.55
N ARG A 41 12.97 4.78 0.14
CA ARG A 41 14.16 4.13 -0.41
C ARG A 41 13.94 2.64 -0.63
N VAL A 42 13.36 1.93 0.35
CA VAL A 42 13.03 0.50 0.21
C VAL A 42 12.02 0.28 -0.92
N HIS A 43 10.97 1.09 -1.00
CA HIS A 43 10.00 1.03 -2.11
C HIS A 43 10.68 1.17 -3.48
N THR A 44 11.61 2.12 -3.60
CA THR A 44 12.37 2.34 -4.83
C THR A 44 13.27 1.14 -5.16
N LEU A 45 13.97 0.60 -4.16
CA LEU A 45 14.88 -0.54 -4.32
C LEU A 45 14.13 -1.81 -4.74
N LEU A 46 12.94 -2.06 -4.17
CA LEU A 46 12.10 -3.20 -4.57
C LEU A 46 11.69 -3.10 -6.03
N ASN A 47 11.23 -1.94 -6.48
CA ASN A 47 10.86 -1.69 -7.89
C ASN A 47 12.07 -1.66 -8.87
N GLN A 48 13.31 -1.75 -8.37
CA GLN A 48 14.51 -1.89 -9.20
C GLN A 48 14.93 -3.35 -9.40
N ILE A 49 14.35 -4.29 -8.65
CA ILE A 49 14.65 -5.72 -8.79
C ILE A 49 13.87 -6.28 -9.98
N SER A 50 14.57 -6.94 -10.90
CA SER A 50 13.92 -7.59 -12.05
C SER A 50 12.94 -8.66 -11.57
N GLY A 51 11.70 -8.59 -12.05
CA GLY A 51 10.64 -9.51 -11.65
C GLY A 51 9.98 -9.19 -10.31
N VAL A 52 10.22 -8.01 -9.73
CA VAL A 52 9.49 -7.53 -8.55
C VAL A 52 8.70 -6.28 -8.92
N GLU A 53 7.42 -6.28 -8.55
CA GLU A 53 6.54 -5.12 -8.64
C GLU A 53 6.14 -4.75 -7.22
N CYS A 54 6.37 -3.50 -6.81
CA CYS A 54 6.05 -3.05 -5.47
C CYS A 54 5.13 -1.84 -5.49
N ASP A 55 4.00 -1.95 -4.79
CA ASP A 55 3.17 -0.82 -4.38
C ASP A 55 3.34 -0.62 -2.88
N HIS A 56 2.66 0.37 -2.32
CA HIS A 56 2.70 0.69 -0.91
C HIS A 56 1.32 0.89 -0.32
N TYR A 57 1.25 0.71 1.00
CA TYR A 57 0.06 0.96 1.81
C TYR A 57 0.42 1.72 3.07
N SER A 58 -0.51 2.55 3.54
CA SER A 58 -0.48 3.21 4.83
C SER A 58 -1.89 3.57 5.25
N LEU A 59 -2.08 3.77 6.55
CA LEU A 59 -3.38 4.10 7.11
C LEU A 59 -3.83 5.50 6.64
N PRO A 60 -5.15 5.75 6.57
CA PRO A 60 -5.66 7.05 6.14
C PRO A 60 -5.22 8.16 7.10
N VAL A 61 -5.18 9.39 6.60
CA VAL A 61 -4.92 10.57 7.44
C VAL A 61 -6.05 10.70 8.46
N GLY A 62 -5.70 10.93 9.72
CA GLY A 62 -6.68 11.06 10.81
C GLY A 62 -7.27 9.72 11.30
N TRP A 63 -6.69 8.58 10.93
CA TRP A 63 -7.06 7.29 11.50
C TRP A 63 -6.82 7.24 13.02
N SER A 64 -7.56 6.39 13.72
CA SER A 64 -7.39 6.10 15.15
C SER A 64 -7.42 4.59 15.38
N SER A 65 -6.67 4.13 16.38
CA SER A 65 -6.67 2.72 16.83
C SER A 65 -8.01 2.25 17.41
N ASP A 66 -8.91 3.19 17.74
CA ASP A 66 -10.24 2.87 18.25
C ASP A 66 -11.24 2.48 17.14
N VAL A 67 -10.85 2.63 15.88
CA VAL A 67 -11.66 2.24 14.73
C VAL A 67 -11.71 0.72 14.64
N PRO A 68 -12.87 0.07 14.76
CA PRO A 68 -12.94 -1.39 14.78
C PRO A 68 -12.73 -2.01 13.39
N GLU A 69 -13.13 -1.31 12.33
CA GLU A 69 -13.07 -1.73 10.93
C GLU A 69 -12.77 -0.52 10.03
N LEU A 70 -11.91 -0.71 9.04
CA LEU A 70 -11.64 0.30 8.02
C LEU A 70 -12.68 0.21 6.89
N ASP A 71 -12.97 1.35 6.29
CA ASP A 71 -13.73 1.37 5.03
C ASP A 71 -12.97 0.57 3.95
N PRO A 72 -13.65 -0.26 3.13
CA PRO A 72 -13.00 -1.07 2.10
C PRO A 72 -12.09 -0.27 1.16
N SER A 73 -12.45 0.97 0.83
CA SER A 73 -11.61 1.83 -0.03
C SER A 73 -10.31 2.26 0.65
N SER A 74 -10.28 2.28 1.98
CA SER A 74 -9.11 2.61 2.80
C SER A 74 -8.16 1.43 3.01
N MET A 75 -8.50 0.24 2.49
CA MET A 75 -7.65 -0.96 2.51
C MET A 75 -6.98 -1.22 1.16
N LEU A 76 -7.14 -0.31 0.19
CA LEU A 76 -6.52 -0.42 -1.13
C LEU A 76 -5.09 0.13 -1.11
N SER A 77 -4.22 -0.47 -1.91
CA SER A 77 -2.87 0.05 -2.17
C SER A 77 -2.89 1.47 -2.76
N HIS A 78 -1.82 2.23 -2.57
CA HIS A 78 -1.84 3.66 -2.91
C HIS A 78 -1.81 3.93 -4.41
N GLU A 79 -0.94 3.27 -5.17
CA GLU A 79 -0.76 3.56 -6.60
C GLU A 79 -1.75 2.79 -7.46
N TRP A 80 -1.88 1.49 -7.26
CA TRP A 80 -2.69 0.63 -8.12
C TRP A 80 -4.15 0.52 -7.70
N LYS A 81 -4.48 0.99 -6.48
CA LYS A 81 -5.82 0.84 -5.89
C LYS A 81 -6.26 -0.63 -5.84
N TRP A 82 -5.33 -1.51 -5.51
CA TRP A 82 -5.59 -2.94 -5.44
C TRP A 82 -5.92 -3.39 -4.04
N SER A 83 -6.78 -4.39 -3.97
CA SER A 83 -6.99 -5.16 -2.76
C SER A 83 -5.76 -6.01 -2.44
N LEU A 84 -5.64 -6.38 -1.18
CA LEU A 84 -4.41 -6.93 -0.60
C LEU A 84 -4.18 -8.38 -1.03
N ASP A 85 -5.25 -9.10 -1.40
CA ASP A 85 -5.22 -10.45 -1.97
C ASP A 85 -4.55 -10.51 -3.35
N ARG A 86 -4.23 -9.36 -3.94
CA ARG A 86 -3.53 -9.25 -5.24
C ARG A 86 -2.00 -9.32 -5.11
N PHE A 87 -1.48 -9.29 -3.88
CA PHE A 87 -0.05 -9.25 -3.57
C PHE A 87 0.42 -10.59 -3.00
N ASP A 88 1.61 -11.02 -3.41
CA ASP A 88 2.23 -12.27 -2.95
C ASP A 88 2.92 -12.09 -1.59
N ILE A 89 3.40 -10.87 -1.32
CA ILE A 89 4.15 -10.53 -0.11
C ILE A 89 3.58 -9.23 0.48
N ILE A 90 3.33 -9.23 1.79
CA ILE A 90 3.04 -8.02 2.57
C ILE A 90 4.24 -7.77 3.49
N ALA A 91 4.95 -6.66 3.27
CA ALA A 91 6.18 -6.32 3.98
C ALA A 91 5.98 -5.08 4.87
N PHE A 92 6.15 -5.21 6.18
CA PHE A 92 5.97 -4.10 7.12
C PHE A 92 7.29 -3.35 7.38
N SER A 93 7.24 -2.03 7.23
CA SER A 93 8.32 -1.10 7.57
C SER A 93 8.04 -0.43 8.92
N ILE A 94 8.54 -1.02 10.01
CA ILE A 94 8.30 -0.56 11.39
C ILE A 94 9.40 0.43 11.79
N SER A 95 9.04 1.69 12.02
CA SER A 95 10.01 2.76 12.33
C SER A 95 9.91 3.30 13.75
N PHE A 96 8.73 3.20 14.37
CA PHE A 96 8.47 3.72 15.72
C PHE A 96 7.77 2.70 16.61
N GLU A 97 7.70 2.96 17.91
CA GLU A 97 7.05 2.06 18.87
C GLU A 97 5.55 1.84 18.60
N PRO A 98 4.72 2.85 18.25
CA PRO A 98 3.31 2.61 17.95
C PRO A 98 3.07 1.70 16.74
N ASP A 99 4.04 1.66 15.82
CA ASP A 99 3.94 0.90 14.57
C ASP A 99 3.80 -0.62 14.80
N TYR A 100 4.27 -1.15 15.94
CA TYR A 100 4.07 -2.56 16.31
C TYR A 100 2.58 -2.88 16.50
N LEU A 101 1.87 -2.04 17.23
CA LEU A 101 0.44 -2.21 17.49
C LEU A 101 -0.37 -1.97 16.22
N ASN A 102 0.01 -0.96 15.44
CA ASN A 102 -0.64 -0.63 14.18
C ASN A 102 -0.47 -1.73 13.14
N ALA A 103 0.69 -2.40 13.10
CA ALA A 103 0.89 -3.56 12.23
C ALA A 103 -0.08 -4.70 12.60
N ALA A 104 -0.24 -5.00 13.88
CA ALA A 104 -1.22 -6.00 14.34
C ALA A 104 -2.67 -5.60 13.99
N LEU A 105 -3.02 -4.32 14.13
CA LEU A 105 -4.33 -3.80 13.70
C LEU A 105 -4.54 -3.94 12.20
N ILE A 106 -3.52 -3.63 11.39
CA ILE A 106 -3.57 -3.80 9.94
C ILE A 106 -3.78 -5.27 9.56
N LEU A 107 -3.04 -6.20 10.18
CA LEU A 107 -3.26 -7.64 9.96
C LEU A 107 -4.71 -8.04 10.24
N LYS A 108 -5.29 -7.54 11.34
CA LYS A 108 -6.71 -7.74 11.66
C LYS A 108 -7.65 -7.15 10.61
N TYR A 109 -7.45 -5.91 10.17
CA TYR A 109 -8.26 -5.30 9.11
C TYR A 109 -8.19 -6.10 7.81
N PHE A 110 -7.02 -6.68 7.54
CA PHE A 110 -6.76 -7.46 6.34
C PHE A 110 -7.28 -8.90 6.43
N GLY A 111 -7.85 -9.30 7.57
CA GLY A 111 -8.29 -10.67 7.80
C GLY A 111 -7.15 -11.68 7.88
N ILE A 112 -5.93 -11.21 8.17
CA ILE A 112 -4.73 -12.05 8.30
C ILE A 112 -4.63 -12.52 9.75
N PRO A 113 -4.55 -13.85 10.01
CA PRO A 113 -4.41 -14.38 11.36
C PRO A 113 -3.14 -13.89 12.07
N LEU A 114 -3.27 -13.63 13.38
CA LEU A 114 -2.17 -13.32 14.31
C LEU A 114 -1.69 -14.57 15.06
#